data_AF-A0A6M3JJG0-F1
#
_entry.id   AF-A0A6M3JJG0-F1
#
_cell.length_a   1.000
_cell.length_b   1.000
_cell.length_c   1.000
_cell.angle_alpha   90.00
_cell.angle_beta   90.00
_cell.angle_gamma   90.00
#
_symmetry.space_group_name_H-M   'P 1'
#
loop_
_entity.id
_entity.type
_entity.pdbx_description
1 polymer ?
#
loop_
_entity_poly.entity_id
_entity_poly.type
_entity_poly.pdbx_seq_one_letter_code
_entity_poly.pdbx_strand_id
1 'polypeptide(L)' 'MKAEITIRMDNAAFDDDGELARIIRRLADDLGTSKRAEMMTLRDINGNMVGTFEIV' A
#
# COMPACT_ATOMS: atom_id res chain seq x y z
N MET A 1 -20.17 1.28 1.71
CA MET A 1 -18.90 0.75 1.20
C MET A 1 -17.89 1.87 1.26
N LYS A 2 -16.87 1.69 2.07
CA LYS A 2 -15.75 2.60 2.29
C LYS A 2 -14.47 1.82 1.99
N ALA A 3 -13.46 2.51 1.49
CA ALA A 3 -12.11 1.97 1.41
C ALA A 3 -11.23 2.71 2.42
N GLU A 4 -10.38 1.98 3.13
CA GLU A 4 -9.39 2.55 4.05
C GLU A 4 -7.98 2.14 3.65
N ILE A 5 -7.05 3.10 3.67
CA ILE A 5 -5.62 2.90 3.40
C ILE A 5 -4.86 3.44 4.60
N THR A 6 -4.06 2.59 5.22
CA THR A 6 -3.11 2.98 6.28
C THR A 6 -1.69 2.72 5.80
N ILE A 7 -0.82 3.73 5.87
CA ILE A 7 0.62 3.62 5.56
C ILE A 7 1.40 4.28 6.70
N ARG A 8 2.27 3.51 7.35
CA ARG A 8 3.22 3.97 8.37
C ARG A 8 4.52 4.33 7.69
N MET A 9 4.91 5.60 7.81
CA MET A 9 6.07 6.19 7.13
C MET A 9 7.28 6.35 8.06
N ASP A 10 7.31 5.61 9.17
CA ASP A 10 8.38 5.61 10.18
C ASP A 10 9.59 4.72 9.80
N ASN A 11 9.52 4.07 8.63
CA ASN A 11 10.58 3.22 8.10
C ASN A 11 11.56 4.03 7.23
N ALA A 12 12.86 3.70 7.32
CA ALA A 12 13.92 4.33 6.52
C ALA A 12 13.70 4.26 4.99
N ALA A 13 12.86 3.34 4.51
CA ALA A 13 12.44 3.31 3.11
C ALA A 13 11.70 4.58 2.66
N PHE A 14 11.18 5.38 3.59
CA PHE A 14 10.52 6.66 3.33
C PHE A 14 11.44 7.88 3.49
N ASP A 15 12.73 7.68 3.78
CA ASP A 15 13.70 8.78 3.86
C ASP A 15 13.97 9.42 2.48
N ASP A 16 13.74 8.66 1.40
CA ASP A 16 13.77 9.16 0.03
C ASP A 16 12.37 9.58 -0.46
N ASP A 17 12.31 10.72 -1.15
CA ASP A 17 11.09 11.25 -1.76
C ASP A 17 10.61 10.37 -2.93
N GLY A 18 9.81 9.34 -2.64
CA GLY A 18 9.20 8.51 -3.69
C GLY A 18 8.46 7.26 -3.23
N GLU A 19 8.75 6.78 -2.02
CA GLU A 19 8.25 5.49 -1.58
C GLU A 19 6.73 5.46 -1.39
N LEU A 20 6.16 6.53 -0.85
CA LEU A 20 4.71 6.69 -0.75
C LEU A 20 4.03 6.61 -2.12
N ALA A 21 4.58 7.31 -3.11
CA ALA A 21 4.03 7.32 -4.47
C ALA A 21 4.14 5.93 -5.13
N ARG A 22 5.24 5.20 -4.89
CA ARG A 22 5.43 3.82 -5.37
C ARG A 22 4.37 2.89 -4.78
N ILE A 23 4.12 2.95 -3.48
CA ILE A 23 3.12 2.10 -2.80
C ILE A 23 1.71 2.39 -3.33
N ILE A 24 1.34 3.67 -3.45
CA ILE A 24 0.02 4.06 -3.97
C ILE A 24 -0.17 3.57 -5.41
N ARG A 25 0.83 3.72 -6.27
CA ARG A 25 0.76 3.24 -7.66
C ARG A 25 0.58 1.73 -7.73
N ARG A 26 1.36 0.98 -6.96
CA ARG A 26 1.24 -0.48 -6.89
C ARG A 26 -0.14 -0.91 -6.39
N LEU A 27 -0.67 -0.27 -5.35
CA LEU A 27 -2.02 -0.55 -4.87
C LEU A 27 -3.07 -0.30 -5.96
N ALA A 28 -2.95 0.80 -6.71
CA ALA A 28 -3.86 1.10 -7.83
C ALA A 28 -3.78 0.03 -8.93
N ASP A 29 -2.57 -0.41 -9.30
CA ASP A 29 -2.36 -1.47 -10.29
C ASP A 29 -2.99 -2.79 -9.82
N ASP A 30 -2.75 -3.17 -8.56
CA ASP A 30 -3.30 -4.40 -7.98
C ASP A 30 -4.85 -4.37 -7.93
N LEU A 31 -5.44 -3.24 -7.54
CA LEU A 31 -6.90 -3.04 -7.51
C LEU A 31 -7.53 -3.03 -8.91
N GLY A 32 -6.77 -2.64 -9.94
CA GLY A 32 -7.18 -2.69 -11.33
C GLY A 32 -7.27 -4.12 -11.90
N THR A 33 -6.69 -5.10 -11.21
CA THR A 33 -6.79 -6.51 -11.61
C THR A 33 -8.07 -7.18 -11.06
N SER A 34 -8.56 -8.22 -11.74
CA SER A 34 -9.79 -8.95 -11.39
C SER A 34 -9.69 -9.81 -10.11
N LYS A 35 -8.57 -9.76 -9.37
CA LYS A 35 -8.41 -10.38 -8.05
C LYS A 35 -8.53 -9.34 -6.94
N ARG A 36 -9.74 -8.82 -6.77
CA ARG A 36 -10.04 -7.86 -5.70
C ARG A 36 -10.08 -8.60 -4.36
N ALA A 37 -9.01 -8.51 -3.58
CA ALA A 37 -9.02 -8.96 -2.20
C ALA A 37 -9.72 -7.92 -1.31
N GLU A 38 -10.55 -8.36 -0.36
CA GLU A 38 -11.20 -7.46 0.62
C GLU A 38 -10.17 -6.77 1.53
N MET A 39 -8.99 -7.37 1.67
CA MET A 39 -7.86 -6.85 2.44
C MET A 39 -6.54 -7.09 1.70
N MET A 40 -5.65 -6.11 1.70
CA MET A 40 -4.31 -6.18 1.11
C MET A 40 -3.25 -5.64 2.07
N THR A 41 -2.09 -6.30 2.11
CA THR A 41 -0.93 -5.81 2.85
C THR A 41 -0.08 -4.90 1.97
N LEU A 42 0.23 -3.69 2.45
CA LEU A 42 1.13 -2.76 1.78
C LEU A 42 2.55 -2.98 2.26
N ARG A 43 3.49 -3.03 1.32
CA ARG A 43 4.91 -3.32 1.59
C ARG A 43 5.82 -2.27 0.99
N ASP A 44 6.90 -1.98 1.72
CA ASP A 44 7.97 -1.11 1.24
C ASP A 44 8.79 -1.77 0.12
N ILE A 45 9.79 -1.05 -0.40
CA ILE A 45 10.69 -1.52 -1.46
C ILE A 45 11.53 -2.73 -1.02
N ASN A 46 11.74 -2.89 0.29
CA ASN A 46 12.50 -3.98 0.91
C ASN A 46 11.61 -5.18 1.27
N GLY A 47 10.29 -5.09 1.06
CA GLY A 47 9.31 -6.13 1.37
C GLY A 47 8.75 -6.09 2.80
N ASN A 48 9.13 -5.12 3.63
CA ASN A 48 8.59 -4.95 4.98
C ASN A 48 7.14 -4.48 4.91
N MET A 49 6.31 -4.97 5.82
CA MET A 49 4.94 -4.48 5.93
C MET A 49 4.94 -3.07 6.52
N VAL A 50 4.29 -2.15 5.82
CA VAL A 50 4.16 -0.74 6.21
C VAL A 50 2.71 -0.31 6.35
N GLY A 51 1.75 -1.16 6.00
CA GLY A 51 0.36 -0.73 5.97
C GLY A 51 -0.63 -1.77 5.48
N THR A 52 -1.88 -1.34 5.39
CA THR A 52 -3.01 -2.15 4.93
C THR A 52 -3.93 -1.34 4.03
N PHE A 53 -4.62 -2.03 3.14
CA PHE A 53 -5.81 -1.57 2.43
C PHE A 53 -6.97 -2.51 2.77
N GLU A 54 -8.16 -1.97 3.01
CA GLU A 54 -9.37 -2.73 3.29
C GLU A 54 -10.63 -2.07 2.71
N ILE A 55 -11.62 -2.89 2.32
CA ILE A 55 -12.97 -2.45 1.94
C ILE A 55 -13.94 -2.82 3.06
N VAL A 56 -14.64 -1.82 3.62
CA VAL A 56 -15.59 -1.95 4.74
C VAL A 56 -17.00 -1.45 4.43
#